data_AF-A0A7C1EEZ3-F1
#
_entry.id   AF-A0A7C1EEZ3-F1
#
_cell.length_a   1.000
_cell.length_b   1.000
_cell.length_c   1.000
_cell.angle_alpha   90.00
_cell.angle_beta   90.00
_cell.angle_gamma   90.00
#
_symmetry.space_group_name_H-M   'P 1'
#
loop_
_entity.id
_entity.type
_entity.pdbx_description
1 polymer ?
#
loop_
_entity_poly.entity_id
_entity_poly.type
_entity_poly.pdbx_seq_one_letter_code
_entity_poly.pdbx_strand_id
1 'polypeptide(L)'
;MKTKNLIRITLLAVLAFTCGSAIAADIISLNFSENSNNQIFDGGQLIGPLQTDSANWNITDVRDSGTLAAGTKSNLIDDWGINIGVSVTWESSVVYWNHDGTADDEHKMSVGYIDDGGDGINIVFENIPYARYRVYGLIATDQNQGAAGATPPNSFPARNFQVNGQWVFGGDESTTARAYGTITNNYDAHGEYWTEIVPGEVVGNYWTFETSGSTLTIQGL
;
A
#
# COMPACT_ATOMS: atom_id res chain seq x y z
N MET A 1 63.29 -7.88 -54.76
CA MET A 1 62.43 -7.02 -53.93
C MET A 1 61.21 -7.83 -53.49
N LYS A 2 61.06 -8.12 -52.19
CA LYS A 2 59.89 -8.85 -51.63
C LYS A 2 58.94 -7.83 -51.00
N THR A 3 57.75 -7.65 -51.56
CA THR A 3 56.67 -6.85 -50.97
C THR A 3 55.87 -7.74 -50.00
N LYS A 4 55.85 -7.36 -48.72
CA LYS A 4 55.03 -8.00 -47.67
C LYS A 4 53.62 -7.38 -47.73
N ASN A 5 52.61 -8.19 -48.03
CA ASN A 5 51.21 -7.79 -47.90
C ASN A 5 50.82 -7.83 -46.42
N LEU A 6 50.50 -6.67 -45.86
CA LEU A 6 50.01 -6.52 -44.50
C LEU A 6 48.49 -6.70 -44.51
N ILE A 7 48.02 -7.86 -44.04
CA ILE A 7 46.58 -8.10 -43.82
C ILE A 7 46.18 -7.35 -42.55
N ARG A 8 45.39 -6.28 -42.71
CA ARG A 8 44.76 -5.58 -41.58
C ARG A 8 43.49 -6.33 -41.21
N ILE A 9 43.52 -7.04 -40.09
CA ILE A 9 42.33 -7.62 -39.45
C ILE A 9 41.67 -6.47 -38.67
N THR A 10 40.54 -5.99 -39.18
CA THR A 10 39.70 -5.02 -38.46
C THR A 10 38.89 -5.79 -37.43
N LEU A 11 39.23 -5.62 -36.14
CA LEU A 11 38.45 -6.16 -35.03
C LEU A 11 37.20 -5.27 -34.84
N LEU A 12 36.03 -5.79 -35.19
CA LEU A 12 34.75 -5.13 -34.94
C LEU A 12 34.31 -5.46 -33.51
N ALA A 13 34.44 -4.50 -32.58
CA ALA A 13 33.93 -4.64 -31.23
C ALA A 13 32.41 -4.39 -31.24
N VAL A 14 31.62 -5.42 -30.94
CA VAL A 14 30.18 -5.28 -30.71
C VAL A 14 29.99 -4.79 -29.27
N LEU A 15 29.71 -3.50 -29.08
CA LEU A 15 29.17 -3.00 -27.82
C LEU A 15 27.71 -3.45 -27.73
N ALA A 16 27.43 -4.47 -26.93
CA ALA A 16 26.08 -4.72 -26.45
C ALA A 16 25.77 -3.67 -25.38
N PHE A 17 25.05 -2.61 -25.76
CA PHE A 17 24.38 -1.75 -24.79
C PHE A 17 23.20 -2.54 -24.24
N THR A 18 23.35 -3.13 -23.05
CA THR A 18 22.18 -3.45 -22.24
C THR A 18 21.60 -2.12 -21.82
N CYS A 19 20.57 -1.65 -22.55
CA CYS A 19 19.69 -0.63 -22.02
C CYS A 19 19.12 -1.24 -20.74
N GLY A 20 19.63 -0.84 -19.58
CA GLY A 20 18.97 -1.17 -18.32
C GLY A 20 17.55 -0.65 -18.46
N SER A 21 16.56 -1.54 -18.42
CA SER A 21 15.17 -1.14 -18.38
C SER A 21 15.05 -0.20 -17.18
N ALA A 22 14.83 1.09 -17.45
CA ALA A 22 14.29 1.95 -16.42
C ALA A 22 12.97 1.30 -16.04
N ILE A 23 12.89 0.73 -14.83
CA ILE A 23 11.62 0.30 -14.28
C ILE A 23 10.81 1.59 -14.23
N ALA A 24 9.71 1.63 -14.96
CA ALA A 24 8.79 2.74 -14.87
C ALA A 24 8.33 2.85 -13.41
N ALA A 25 7.88 4.03 -12.99
CA ALA A 25 7.25 4.12 -11.69
C ALA A 25 5.91 3.37 -11.79
N ASP A 26 5.88 2.13 -11.30
CA ASP A 26 4.68 1.30 -11.24
C ASP A 26 4.16 1.26 -9.78
N ILE A 27 2.88 0.91 -9.62
CA ILE A 27 2.19 0.95 -8.33
C ILE A 27 1.94 -0.47 -7.85
N ILE A 28 2.27 -0.74 -6.58
CA ILE A 28 1.94 -2.00 -5.91
C ILE A 28 0.78 -1.72 -4.96
N SER A 29 -0.41 -2.20 -5.30
CA SER A 29 -1.58 -2.10 -4.43
C SER A 29 -1.82 -3.40 -3.67
N LEU A 30 -2.14 -3.31 -2.39
CA LEU A 30 -2.46 -4.44 -1.51
C LEU A 30 -3.75 -4.15 -0.73
N ASN A 31 -4.70 -5.07 -0.78
CA ASN A 31 -5.92 -5.05 0.01
C ASN A 31 -5.86 -6.11 1.11
N PHE A 32 -6.23 -5.72 2.33
CA PHE A 32 -6.43 -6.64 3.44
C PHE A 32 -7.92 -6.98 3.55
N SER A 33 -8.27 -8.26 3.41
CA SER A 33 -9.65 -8.71 3.59
C SER A 33 -9.87 -9.29 4.98
N GLU A 34 -11.05 -9.12 5.57
CA GLU A 34 -11.41 -9.86 6.80
C GLU A 34 -12.15 -11.16 6.55
N ASN A 35 -12.75 -11.31 5.36
CA ASN A 35 -13.35 -12.56 4.92
C ASN A 35 -13.07 -12.85 3.44
N SER A 36 -13.30 -14.10 3.05
CA SER A 36 -13.09 -14.62 1.69
C SER A 36 -14.34 -14.59 0.80
N ASN A 37 -15.36 -13.82 1.17
CA ASN A 37 -16.68 -13.88 0.54
C ASN A 37 -17.00 -12.62 -0.27
N ASN A 38 -17.26 -11.50 0.40
CA ASN A 38 -17.87 -10.31 -0.22
C ASN A 38 -16.89 -9.18 -0.50
N GLN A 39 -15.60 -9.36 -0.20
CA GLN A 39 -14.53 -8.37 -0.42
C GLN A 39 -13.62 -8.71 -1.61
N ILE A 40 -14.02 -9.68 -2.44
CA ILE A 40 -13.32 -10.01 -3.69
C ILE A 40 -13.66 -8.95 -4.73
N PHE A 41 -12.63 -8.36 -5.34
CA PHE A 41 -12.78 -7.35 -6.38
C PHE A 41 -13.29 -7.97 -7.68
N ASP A 42 -14.20 -7.27 -8.35
CA ASP A 42 -14.71 -7.66 -9.65
C ASP A 42 -13.73 -7.27 -10.77
N GLY A 43 -12.94 -6.21 -10.57
CA GLY A 43 -12.00 -5.66 -11.53
C GLY A 43 -12.62 -4.58 -12.45
N GLY A 44 -11.77 -3.73 -13.02
CA GLY A 44 -12.17 -2.71 -14.00
C GLY A 44 -12.63 -1.38 -13.40
N GLN A 45 -12.56 -1.22 -12.07
CA GLN A 45 -12.81 0.04 -11.39
C GLN A 45 -11.47 0.68 -11.00
N LEU A 46 -11.29 1.96 -11.30
CA LEU A 46 -10.16 2.72 -10.76
C LEU A 46 -10.46 3.08 -9.31
N ILE A 47 -9.65 2.56 -8.39
CA ILE A 47 -9.88 2.68 -6.94
C ILE A 47 -8.64 3.21 -6.22
N GLY A 48 -8.82 3.65 -4.98
CA GLY A 48 -7.73 4.16 -4.15
C GLY A 48 -7.25 5.56 -4.53
N PRO A 49 -6.30 6.12 -3.76
CA PRO A 49 -5.82 7.49 -3.95
C PRO A 49 -5.02 7.66 -5.25
N LEU A 50 -4.53 6.57 -5.84
CA LEU A 50 -3.78 6.57 -7.10
C LEU A 50 -4.61 6.09 -8.30
N GLN A 51 -5.89 5.78 -8.11
CA GLN A 51 -6.81 5.37 -9.18
C GLN A 51 -6.28 4.16 -9.97
N THR A 52 -5.82 3.12 -9.27
CA THR A 52 -5.36 1.86 -9.87
C THR A 52 -6.54 0.95 -10.17
N ASP A 53 -6.51 0.26 -11.32
CA ASP A 53 -7.53 -0.73 -11.68
C ASP A 53 -7.57 -1.84 -10.64
N SER A 54 -8.74 -2.04 -10.02
CA SER A 54 -9.01 -3.07 -9.02
C SER A 54 -8.65 -4.49 -9.48
N ALA A 55 -8.58 -4.73 -10.80
CA ALA A 55 -8.13 -6.00 -11.37
C ALA A 55 -6.66 -6.33 -11.04
N ASN A 56 -5.84 -5.30 -10.78
CA ASN A 56 -4.40 -5.42 -10.53
C ASN A 56 -4.03 -5.21 -9.06
N TRP A 57 -5.00 -5.21 -8.15
CA TRP A 57 -4.73 -5.19 -6.72
C TRP A 57 -4.34 -6.58 -6.21
N ASN A 58 -3.33 -6.62 -5.36
CA ASN A 58 -2.99 -7.82 -4.61
C ASN A 58 -3.98 -7.97 -3.44
N ILE A 59 -4.61 -9.13 -3.28
CA ILE A 59 -5.55 -9.40 -2.18
C ILE A 59 -4.98 -10.44 -1.21
N THR A 60 -5.05 -10.19 0.10
CA THR A 60 -4.53 -11.12 1.14
C THR A 60 -5.37 -12.37 1.33
N ASP A 61 -6.59 -12.40 0.80
CA ASP A 61 -7.39 -13.62 0.77
C ASP A 61 -6.71 -14.72 -0.08
N VAL A 62 -6.03 -14.31 -1.15
CA VAL A 62 -5.16 -15.17 -1.97
C VAL A 62 -3.72 -15.07 -1.47
N ARG A 63 -3.41 -15.82 -0.42
CA ARG A 63 -2.09 -15.87 0.24
C ARG A 63 -1.42 -17.23 0.10
N ASP A 64 -0.10 -17.24 0.23
CA ASP A 64 0.72 -18.46 0.13
C ASP A 64 0.63 -19.30 1.41
N SER A 65 0.49 -18.65 2.57
CA SER A 65 0.39 -19.31 3.87
C SER A 65 -0.27 -18.41 4.92
N GLY A 66 -0.69 -19.02 6.04
CA GLY A 66 -1.20 -18.32 7.22
C GLY A 66 -2.72 -18.07 7.22
N THR A 67 -3.15 -17.11 8.02
CA THR A 67 -4.52 -16.62 8.18
C THR A 67 -4.68 -15.23 7.56
N LEU A 68 -5.89 -14.67 7.59
CA LEU A 68 -6.12 -13.29 7.16
C LEU A 68 -5.42 -12.28 8.09
N ALA A 69 -5.27 -12.60 9.38
CA ALA A 69 -4.56 -11.76 10.35
C ALA A 69 -3.03 -11.92 10.30
N ALA A 70 -2.51 -13.07 9.86
CA ALA A 70 -1.08 -13.27 9.74
C ALA A 70 -0.73 -14.20 8.58
N GLY A 71 0.01 -13.71 7.59
CA GLY A 71 0.26 -14.47 6.37
C GLY A 71 1.44 -14.00 5.53
N THR A 72 1.66 -14.72 4.44
CA THR A 72 2.68 -14.39 3.44
C THR A 72 2.05 -14.41 2.05
N LYS A 73 2.44 -13.46 1.21
CA LYS A 73 2.13 -13.46 -0.22
C LYS A 73 3.37 -13.04 -1.00
N SER A 74 3.86 -13.93 -1.84
CA SER A 74 4.94 -13.67 -2.79
C SER A 74 4.39 -13.24 -4.15
N ASN A 75 5.29 -12.80 -5.03
CA ASN A 75 4.98 -12.52 -6.43
C ASN A 75 3.89 -11.46 -6.60
N LEU A 76 3.98 -10.37 -5.83
CA LEU A 76 3.05 -9.26 -5.97
C LEU A 76 3.12 -8.71 -7.40
N ILE A 77 1.94 -8.35 -7.91
CA ILE A 77 1.79 -7.69 -9.20
C ILE A 77 1.77 -6.18 -9.03
N ASP A 78 2.20 -5.46 -10.07
CA ASP A 78 2.03 -4.02 -10.21
C ASP A 78 0.66 -3.65 -10.84
N ASP A 79 0.44 -2.36 -11.10
CA ASP A 79 -0.76 -1.81 -11.72
C ASP A 79 -0.96 -2.19 -13.19
N TRP A 80 0.00 -2.89 -13.81
CA TRP A 80 -0.11 -3.50 -15.13
C TRP A 80 -0.38 -5.01 -15.07
N GLY A 81 -0.49 -5.58 -13.86
CA GLY A 81 -0.65 -7.00 -13.63
C GLY A 81 0.64 -7.80 -13.82
N ILE A 82 1.80 -7.15 -13.83
CA ILE A 82 3.10 -7.78 -14.01
C ILE A 82 3.65 -8.17 -12.64
N ASN A 83 4.07 -9.44 -12.49
CA ASN A 83 4.80 -9.88 -11.30
C ASN A 83 6.17 -9.21 -11.25
N ILE A 84 6.41 -8.45 -10.18
CA ILE A 84 7.64 -7.69 -9.95
C ILE A 84 8.56 -8.30 -8.88
N GLY A 85 8.23 -9.51 -8.40
CA GLY A 85 9.06 -10.26 -7.45
C GLY A 85 9.01 -9.78 -6.00
N VAL A 86 8.18 -8.76 -5.70
CA VAL A 86 7.95 -8.30 -4.34
C VAL A 86 7.17 -9.35 -3.55
N SER A 87 7.50 -9.50 -2.28
CA SER A 87 6.74 -10.31 -1.32
C SER A 87 6.32 -9.47 -0.12
N VAL A 88 5.22 -9.84 0.51
CA VAL A 88 4.74 -9.27 1.76
C VAL A 88 4.52 -10.36 2.80
N THR A 89 4.89 -10.07 4.03
CA THR A 89 4.44 -10.77 5.23
C THR A 89 3.70 -9.78 6.12
N TRP A 90 2.68 -10.26 6.84
CA TRP A 90 1.95 -9.45 7.79
C TRP A 90 1.58 -10.26 9.01
N GLU A 91 1.41 -9.55 10.12
CA GLU A 91 0.92 -10.08 11.38
C GLU A 91 0.13 -8.98 12.11
N SER A 92 -1.03 -9.35 12.62
CA SER A 92 -1.90 -8.57 13.50
C SER A 92 -2.62 -9.51 14.46
N SER A 93 -3.13 -8.98 15.57
CA SER A 93 -3.90 -9.77 16.53
C SER A 93 -5.24 -10.23 15.96
N VAL A 94 -5.85 -9.40 15.10
CA VAL A 94 -7.14 -9.70 14.49
C VAL A 94 -7.29 -9.02 13.13
N VAL A 95 -8.29 -9.46 12.35
CA VAL A 95 -8.82 -8.70 11.22
C VAL A 95 -10.22 -8.23 11.57
N TYR A 96 -10.60 -7.07 11.06
CA TYR A 96 -11.88 -6.47 11.36
C TYR A 96 -12.49 -5.83 10.11
N TRP A 97 -13.75 -5.39 10.20
CA TRP A 97 -14.48 -4.73 9.11
C TRP A 97 -15.12 -3.43 9.56
N ASN A 98 -15.21 -2.46 8.65
CA ASN A 98 -16.05 -1.27 8.82
C ASN A 98 -17.35 -1.37 8.00
N HIS A 99 -18.20 -0.34 8.09
CA HIS A 99 -19.53 -0.33 7.48
C HIS A 99 -19.60 0.32 6.08
N ASP A 100 -18.49 0.51 5.35
CA ASP A 100 -18.55 1.10 3.99
C ASP A 100 -19.29 0.18 2.98
N GLY A 101 -19.40 -1.11 3.27
CA GLY A 101 -20.18 -2.05 2.48
C GLY A 101 -19.43 -2.58 1.26
N THR A 102 -20.09 -3.44 0.47
CA THR A 102 -19.41 -4.22 -0.59
C THR A 102 -20.10 -4.10 -1.95
N ALA A 103 -20.65 -2.91 -2.23
CA ALA A 103 -21.44 -2.65 -3.44
C ALA A 103 -20.58 -2.54 -4.70
N ASP A 104 -19.36 -2.00 -4.57
CA ASP A 104 -18.37 -1.83 -5.63
C ASP A 104 -16.95 -2.01 -5.07
N ASP A 105 -15.93 -2.05 -5.94
CA ASP A 105 -14.57 -2.42 -5.53
C ASP A 105 -13.90 -1.36 -4.63
N GLU A 106 -14.28 -0.09 -4.76
CA GLU A 106 -13.79 0.99 -3.90
C GLU A 106 -14.26 0.76 -2.45
N HIS A 107 -15.54 0.43 -2.26
CA HIS A 107 -16.09 0.12 -0.94
C HIS A 107 -15.56 -1.22 -0.42
N LYS A 108 -15.46 -2.27 -1.26
CA LYS A 108 -14.88 -3.56 -0.85
C LYS A 108 -13.45 -3.41 -0.33
N MET A 109 -12.66 -2.51 -0.92
CA MET A 109 -11.27 -2.25 -0.52
C MET A 109 -11.18 -1.56 0.84
N SER A 110 -12.15 -0.73 1.21
CA SER A 110 -12.11 -0.02 2.49
C SER A 110 -12.72 -0.81 3.66
N VAL A 111 -13.42 -1.92 3.39
CA VAL A 111 -14.14 -2.67 4.43
C VAL A 111 -13.20 -3.42 5.37
N GLY A 112 -12.43 -4.37 4.83
CA GLY A 112 -11.56 -5.24 5.60
C GLY A 112 -10.26 -4.54 5.99
N TYR A 113 -9.79 -4.78 7.21
CA TYR A 113 -8.48 -4.28 7.64
C TYR A 113 -7.85 -5.17 8.70
N ILE A 114 -6.52 -5.12 8.78
CA ILE A 114 -5.78 -5.69 9.90
C ILE A 114 -5.84 -4.73 11.08
N ASP A 115 -6.13 -5.24 12.27
CA ASP A 115 -6.36 -4.47 13.48
C ASP A 115 -5.35 -4.88 14.56
N ASP A 116 -4.84 -3.88 15.27
CA ASP A 116 -3.80 -4.10 16.27
C ASP A 116 -4.27 -4.94 17.47
N GLY A 117 -5.58 -4.98 17.78
CA GLY A 117 -6.14 -5.69 18.93
C GLY A 117 -5.49 -5.33 20.27
N GLY A 118 -4.71 -4.25 20.34
CA GLY A 118 -3.85 -3.86 21.47
C GLY A 118 -2.37 -4.29 21.43
N ASP A 119 -1.96 -5.17 20.51
CA ASP A 119 -0.57 -5.68 20.40
C ASP A 119 0.22 -5.08 19.22
N GLY A 120 -0.46 -4.35 18.34
CA GLY A 120 0.11 -3.70 17.18
C GLY A 120 -0.09 -4.48 15.88
N ILE A 121 0.41 -3.90 14.79
CA ILE A 121 0.50 -4.56 13.48
C ILE A 121 1.96 -4.54 13.02
N ASN A 122 2.36 -5.55 12.26
CA ASN A 122 3.67 -5.59 11.62
C ASN A 122 3.53 -6.12 10.18
N ILE A 123 3.90 -5.29 9.21
CA ILE A 123 3.88 -5.62 7.78
C ILE A 123 5.29 -5.44 7.23
N VAL A 124 5.80 -6.43 6.52
CA VAL A 124 7.13 -6.38 5.91
C VAL A 124 7.03 -6.73 4.44
N PHE A 125 7.44 -5.80 3.59
CA PHE A 125 7.66 -6.06 2.17
C PHE A 125 9.14 -6.26 1.90
N GLU A 126 9.46 -7.20 1.02
CA GLU A 126 10.82 -7.50 0.60
C GLU A 126 10.94 -7.49 -0.93
N ASN A 127 12.17 -7.32 -1.41
CA ASN A 127 12.51 -7.28 -2.84
C ASN A 127 11.87 -6.12 -3.62
N ILE A 128 11.61 -4.98 -2.97
CA ILE A 128 11.10 -3.79 -3.65
C ILE A 128 12.15 -3.31 -4.68
N PRO A 129 11.79 -3.22 -5.98
CA PRO A 129 12.75 -2.93 -7.04
C PRO A 129 13.04 -1.42 -7.19
N TYR A 130 12.26 -0.57 -6.52
CA TYR A 130 12.38 0.88 -6.59
C TYR A 130 13.37 1.43 -5.57
N ALA A 131 14.31 2.26 -6.03
CA ALA A 131 15.29 2.90 -5.14
C ALA A 131 14.63 3.85 -4.14
N ARG A 132 13.55 4.52 -4.54
CA ARG A 132 12.73 5.43 -3.73
C ARG A 132 11.28 5.26 -4.14
N TYR A 133 10.38 5.36 -3.17
CA TYR A 133 8.95 5.21 -3.40
C TYR A 133 8.17 5.93 -2.30
N ARG A 134 6.89 6.09 -2.55
CA ARG A 134 5.93 6.66 -1.61
C ARG A 134 4.95 5.56 -1.22
N VAL A 135 4.75 5.41 0.08
CA VAL A 135 3.82 4.45 0.67
C VAL A 135 2.55 5.18 1.03
N TYR A 136 1.41 4.55 0.77
CA TYR A 136 0.09 5.05 1.15
C TYR A 136 -0.57 4.01 2.06
N GLY A 137 -1.23 4.45 3.12
CA GLY A 137 -2.03 3.57 3.98
C GLY A 137 -3.39 4.18 4.26
N LEU A 138 -4.44 3.41 3.99
CA LEU A 138 -5.79 3.72 4.44
C LEU A 138 -5.91 3.43 5.94
N ILE A 139 -6.54 4.33 6.66
CA ILE A 139 -6.94 4.11 8.05
C ILE A 139 -8.41 3.69 8.06
N ALA A 140 -8.72 2.60 8.76
CA ALA A 140 -10.07 2.10 8.92
C ALA A 140 -10.40 1.89 10.41
N THR A 141 -11.68 1.97 10.74
CA THR A 141 -12.20 1.57 12.07
C THR A 141 -13.67 1.18 12.00
N ASP A 142 -14.06 0.25 12.85
CA ASP A 142 -15.43 -0.15 13.11
C ASP A 142 -16.08 0.58 14.27
N GLN A 143 -15.31 1.38 15.01
CA GLN A 143 -15.75 2.09 16.22
C GLN A 143 -16.81 3.16 15.96
N ASN A 144 -17.50 3.05 14.82
CA ASN A 144 -18.60 3.83 14.29
C ASN A 144 -18.21 5.27 14.04
N GLN A 145 -18.19 5.67 12.76
CA GLN A 145 -18.92 6.84 12.27
C GLN A 145 -18.85 8.09 13.18
N GLY A 146 -17.67 8.36 13.77
CA GLY A 146 -17.43 9.36 14.82
C GLY A 146 -18.04 9.00 16.16
N ALA A 147 -17.18 8.77 17.16
CA ALA A 147 -17.58 8.79 18.55
C ALA A 147 -18.55 9.96 18.79
N ALA A 148 -19.73 9.72 19.37
CA ALA A 148 -20.70 10.78 19.61
C ALA A 148 -20.02 11.95 20.35
N GLY A 149 -19.97 13.13 19.72
CA GLY A 149 -19.23 14.30 20.23
C GLY A 149 -17.83 14.51 19.64
N ALA A 150 -17.40 13.67 18.70
CA ALA A 150 -16.22 13.88 17.89
C ALA A 150 -16.28 15.25 17.19
N THR A 151 -15.16 15.97 17.21
CA THR A 151 -14.98 17.20 16.43
C THR A 151 -13.77 17.01 15.49
N PRO A 152 -13.96 17.05 14.15
CA PRO A 152 -15.24 17.09 13.45
C PRO A 152 -16.08 15.82 13.71
N PRO A 153 -17.41 15.86 13.50
CA PRO A 153 -18.24 14.67 13.56
C PRO A 153 -17.68 13.57 12.66
N ASN A 154 -18.00 12.33 13.00
CA ASN A 154 -17.64 11.18 12.19
C ASN A 154 -16.13 10.83 12.14
N SER A 155 -15.30 11.46 12.98
CA SER A 155 -13.85 11.24 13.05
C SER A 155 -13.37 10.67 14.40
N PHE A 156 -12.21 10.01 14.37
CA PHE A 156 -11.60 9.37 15.54
C PHE A 156 -10.10 9.73 15.67
N PRO A 157 -9.50 9.63 16.88
CA PRO A 157 -8.06 9.82 17.05
C PRO A 157 -7.31 8.57 16.58
N ALA A 158 -6.76 8.60 15.38
CA ALA A 158 -5.90 7.55 14.86
C ALA A 158 -4.54 7.59 15.56
N ARG A 159 -4.09 6.42 16.04
CA ARG A 159 -2.71 6.23 16.52
C ARG A 159 -1.73 6.34 15.37
N ASN A 160 -0.51 6.77 15.67
CA ASN A 160 0.55 6.89 14.67
C ASN A 160 1.10 5.52 14.28
N PHE A 161 1.69 5.47 13.10
CA PHE A 161 2.34 4.30 12.53
C PHE A 161 3.81 4.61 12.29
N GLN A 162 4.65 3.59 12.24
CA GLN A 162 6.03 3.70 11.80
C GLN A 162 6.19 3.11 10.41
N VAL A 163 6.88 3.85 9.55
CA VAL A 163 7.42 3.35 8.27
C VAL A 163 8.93 3.34 8.41
N ASN A 164 9.54 2.15 8.33
CA ASN A 164 10.98 1.96 8.50
C ASN A 164 11.53 2.63 9.78
N GLY A 165 10.77 2.53 10.88
CA GLY A 165 11.12 3.10 12.19
C GLY A 165 10.88 4.61 12.33
N GLN A 166 10.31 5.28 11.33
CA GLN A 166 9.97 6.70 11.38
C GLN A 166 8.45 6.91 11.50
N TRP A 167 8.05 7.83 12.36
CA TRP A 167 6.65 8.15 12.60
C TRP A 167 6.00 8.85 11.40
N VAL A 168 4.88 8.30 10.93
CA VAL A 168 4.15 8.79 9.75
C VAL A 168 3.59 10.19 9.98
N PHE A 169 3.06 10.47 11.17
CA PHE A 169 2.59 11.81 11.55
C PHE A 169 3.72 12.74 12.08
N GLY A 170 4.98 12.37 11.87
CA GLY A 170 6.16 13.11 12.30
C GLY A 170 6.47 13.03 13.79
N GLY A 171 7.55 13.69 14.19
CA GLY A 171 8.06 13.72 15.57
C GLY A 171 8.99 12.55 15.92
N ASP A 172 9.49 12.57 17.16
CA ASP A 172 10.40 11.55 17.71
C ASP A 172 9.68 10.49 18.57
N GLU A 173 8.38 10.68 18.83
CA GLU A 173 7.54 9.80 19.64
C GLU A 173 6.16 9.59 18.97
N SER A 174 5.44 8.56 19.42
CA SER A 174 4.10 8.28 18.89
C SER A 174 3.13 9.41 19.24
N THR A 175 2.37 9.84 18.25
CA THR A 175 1.37 10.90 18.35
C THR A 175 0.00 10.39 17.89
N THR A 176 -0.99 11.28 17.79
CA THR A 176 -2.27 10.96 17.17
C THR A 176 -2.62 12.00 16.12
N ALA A 177 -3.36 11.59 15.10
CA ALA A 177 -4.01 12.48 14.14
C ALA A 177 -5.50 12.18 14.11
N ARG A 178 -6.32 13.17 13.74
CA ARG A 178 -7.76 12.94 13.54
C ARG A 178 -7.95 12.36 12.14
N ALA A 179 -8.76 11.30 12.04
CA ALA A 179 -9.05 10.63 10.78
C ALA A 179 -10.53 10.24 10.65
N TYR A 180 -11.00 10.11 9.42
CA TYR A 180 -12.22 9.39 9.05
C TYR A 180 -11.85 7.92 8.86
N GLY A 181 -12.54 7.01 9.56
CA GLY A 181 -12.23 5.58 9.50
C GLY A 181 -13.06 4.78 8.50
N THR A 182 -13.83 5.48 7.67
CA THR A 182 -14.58 4.91 6.55
C THR A 182 -14.50 5.90 5.39
N ILE A 183 -14.44 5.40 4.15
CA ILE A 183 -14.38 6.25 2.96
C ILE A 183 -15.69 7.03 2.75
N THR A 184 -16.82 6.49 3.21
CA THR A 184 -18.11 7.18 3.16
C THR A 184 -18.10 8.45 4.01
N ASN A 185 -17.55 8.39 5.23
CA ASN A 185 -17.44 9.57 6.08
C ASN A 185 -16.47 10.61 5.51
N ASN A 186 -15.40 10.16 4.84
CA ASN A 186 -14.50 11.07 4.13
C ASN A 186 -15.23 11.78 2.99
N TYR A 187 -15.98 11.02 2.18
CA TYR A 187 -16.78 11.54 1.08
C TYR A 187 -17.83 12.55 1.54
N ASP A 188 -18.55 12.25 2.62
CA ASP A 188 -19.53 13.18 3.17
C ASP A 188 -18.90 14.50 3.65
N ALA A 189 -17.64 14.45 4.12
CA ALA A 189 -16.93 15.63 4.60
C ALA A 189 -16.26 16.45 3.48
N HIS A 190 -15.72 15.80 2.44
CA HIS A 190 -14.84 16.42 1.45
C HIS A 190 -15.38 16.37 0.01
N GLY A 191 -16.37 15.54 -0.28
CA GLY A 191 -16.88 15.28 -1.63
C GLY A 191 -16.02 14.32 -2.45
N GLU A 192 -15.04 13.67 -1.82
CA GLU A 192 -14.11 12.71 -2.43
C GLU A 192 -13.81 11.56 -1.46
N TYR A 193 -13.51 10.36 -1.98
CA TYR A 193 -13.24 9.18 -1.15
C TYR A 193 -11.84 9.19 -0.50
N TRP A 194 -10.92 10.01 -0.99
CA TRP A 194 -9.53 10.05 -0.54
C TRP A 194 -9.12 11.45 -0.18
N THR A 195 -8.79 11.66 1.09
CA THR A 195 -8.20 12.91 1.55
C THR A 195 -7.02 12.58 2.46
N GLU A 196 -5.86 13.19 2.19
CA GLU A 196 -4.65 12.99 2.99
C GLU A 196 -4.84 13.54 4.40
N ILE A 197 -4.41 12.79 5.40
CA ILE A 197 -4.31 13.25 6.78
C ILE A 197 -3.09 14.16 6.88
N VAL A 198 -3.32 15.43 7.21
CA VAL A 198 -2.26 16.38 7.59
C VAL A 198 -2.40 16.65 9.09
N PRO A 199 -1.51 16.12 9.94
CA PRO A 199 -1.65 16.21 11.39
C PRO A 199 -1.88 17.64 11.90
N GLY A 200 -3.00 17.86 12.59
CA GLY A 200 -3.39 19.16 13.13
C GLY A 200 -4.03 20.14 12.13
N GLU A 201 -4.07 19.80 10.83
CA GLU A 201 -4.57 20.68 9.77
C GLU A 201 -5.74 20.07 8.99
N VAL A 202 -5.59 18.84 8.49
CA VAL A 202 -6.59 18.15 7.64
C VAL A 202 -6.96 16.81 8.25
N VAL A 203 -8.27 16.64 8.48
CA VAL A 203 -8.86 15.35 8.86
C VAL A 203 -9.16 14.61 7.56
N GLY A 204 -8.33 13.62 7.23
CA GLY A 204 -8.50 12.76 6.06
C GLY A 204 -8.73 11.30 6.47
N ASN A 205 -8.50 10.36 5.56
CA ASN A 205 -8.62 8.93 5.80
C ASN A 205 -7.38 8.12 5.42
N TYR A 206 -6.42 8.70 4.73
CA TYR A 206 -5.16 8.02 4.39
C TYR A 206 -3.94 8.84 4.80
N TRP A 207 -2.83 8.16 5.01
CA TRP A 207 -1.52 8.76 5.20
C TRP A 207 -0.57 8.40 4.07
N THR A 208 0.46 9.21 3.89
CA THR A 208 1.53 8.95 2.92
C THR A 208 2.91 9.15 3.54
N PHE A 209 3.90 8.38 3.07
CA PHE A 209 5.27 8.46 3.56
C PHE A 209 6.29 8.20 2.43
N GLU A 210 7.30 9.07 2.28
CA GLU A 210 8.39 8.83 1.33
C GLU A 210 9.51 8.00 1.98
N THR A 211 9.95 6.94 1.31
CA THR A 211 11.03 6.09 1.81
C THR A 211 11.86 5.49 0.67
N SER A 212 12.81 4.62 1.03
CA SER A 212 13.78 4.05 0.11
C SER A 212 14.28 2.69 0.59
N GLY A 213 14.87 1.92 -0.33
CA GLY A 213 15.46 0.61 -0.04
C GLY A 213 14.56 -0.56 -0.42
N SER A 214 15.15 -1.76 -0.50
CA SER A 214 14.47 -2.96 -0.98
C SER A 214 13.53 -3.61 0.03
N THR A 215 13.46 -3.07 1.24
CA THR A 215 12.62 -3.57 2.35
C THR A 215 11.81 -2.42 2.90
N LEU A 216 10.52 -2.66 3.13
CA LEU A 216 9.59 -1.74 3.79
C LEU A 216 9.01 -2.44 5.00
N THR A 217 9.14 -1.82 6.17
CA THR A 217 8.46 -2.24 7.40
C THR A 217 7.43 -1.19 7.78
N ILE A 218 6.19 -1.63 8.00
CA ILE A 218 5.10 -0.80 8.53
C ILE A 218 4.69 -1.40 9.88
N GLN A 219 4.67 -0.57 10.92
CA GLN A 219 4.31 -0.98 12.27
C GLN A 219 3.26 -0.04 12.86
N GLY A 220 2.23 -0.59 13.48
CA GLY A 220 1.26 0.14 14.28
C GLY A 220 1.33 -0.31 15.74
N LEU A 221 0.99 0.59 16.66
CA LEU A 221 0.93 0.33 18.10
C LEU A 221 -0.51 0.21 18.58
#